data_AF-A0A4Q3VD00-F1
#
_entry.id   AF-A0A4Q3VD00-F1
#
_cell.length_a   1.000
_cell.length_b   1.000
_cell.length_c   1.000
_cell.angle_alpha   90.00
_cell.angle_beta   90.00
_cell.angle_gamma   90.00
#
_symmetry.space_group_name_H-M   'P 1'
#
loop_
_entity.id
_entity.type
_entity.pdbx_description
1 polymer ?
#
loop_
_entity_poly.entity_id
_entity_poly.type
_entity_poly.pdbx_seq_one_letter_code
_entity_poly.pdbx_strand_id
1 'polypeptide(L)'
;MRRTALLPLVLLAASAFAQDPLTKYMYPLNKPLKTPKVIVDTTDIPSLAPWAAKAKQIVEEWYPYMTSMLATEDWKAPKEIRLVFKKKIDAPAWAAGNEITFSGEWLTAHPDDMGIVVHELTHILQSYPGIEGGIDRGWLVEGIADYIRWWRYEPESPRSRPDPAKAKYTDAYRTTAGFLAWTSAKYDRGLVMALDRAFRKRQDPVPEFKRLTGKDIDTLWAEYLATVK
;
A
#
# COMPACT_ATOMS: atom_id res chain seq x y z
N MET A 1 2.88 65.25 3.75
CA MET A 1 2.13 64.09 3.19
C MET A 1 2.78 62.80 3.69
N ARG A 2 2.22 62.16 4.74
CA ARG A 2 2.61 60.81 5.16
C ARG A 2 1.67 59.81 4.47
N ARG A 3 2.22 58.92 3.64
CA ARG A 3 1.48 57.77 3.09
C ARG A 3 1.65 56.62 4.06
N THR A 4 0.60 56.33 4.84
CA THR A 4 0.43 55.08 5.55
C THR A 4 0.13 53.98 4.54
N ALA A 5 1.05 53.02 4.39
CA ALA A 5 0.78 51.78 3.66
C ALA A 5 0.12 50.78 4.63
N LEU A 6 -1.13 50.41 4.38
CA LEU A 6 -1.74 49.23 4.99
C LEU A 6 -1.14 47.98 4.32
N LEU A 7 -0.48 47.13 5.11
CA LEU A 7 -0.22 45.74 4.72
C LEU A 7 -1.55 44.96 4.71
N PRO A 8 -1.85 44.16 3.68
CA PRO A 8 -2.96 43.23 3.76
C PRO A 8 -2.56 42.07 4.68
N LEU A 9 -3.33 41.87 5.73
CA LEU A 9 -3.30 40.70 6.60
C LEU A 9 -3.78 39.50 5.78
N VAL A 10 -2.86 38.80 5.13
CA VAL A 10 -3.17 37.53 4.45
C VAL A 10 -3.44 36.48 5.53
N LEU A 11 -4.66 35.98 5.51
CA LEU A 11 -5.25 34.97 6.40
C LEU A 11 -4.27 33.83 6.75
N LEU A 12 -3.97 33.68 8.05
CA LEU A 12 -3.66 32.39 8.65
C LEU A 12 -4.94 31.54 8.65
N ALA A 13 -5.18 30.79 7.59
CA ALA A 13 -6.25 29.78 7.54
C ALA A 13 -5.70 28.36 7.28
N ALA A 14 -4.38 28.16 7.39
CA ALA A 14 -3.74 26.86 7.20
C ALA A 14 -3.52 26.06 8.50
N SER A 15 -3.75 26.67 9.67
CA SER A 15 -3.37 26.09 10.97
C SER A 15 -4.49 25.33 11.71
N ALA A 16 -5.75 25.43 11.28
CA ALA A 16 -6.88 24.84 12.03
C ALA A 16 -7.11 23.34 11.75
N PHE A 17 -6.67 22.80 10.60
CA PHE A 17 -6.87 21.39 10.27
C PHE A 17 -5.85 20.43 10.89
N ALA A 18 -4.70 20.93 11.34
CA ALA A 18 -3.64 20.08 11.89
C ALA A 18 -3.84 19.70 13.38
N GLN A 19 -4.91 20.17 14.01
CA GLN A 19 -5.15 19.99 15.45
C GLN A 19 -6.52 19.40 15.81
N ASP A 20 -7.36 19.04 14.83
CA ASP A 20 -8.65 18.38 15.12
C ASP A 20 -8.42 16.90 15.48
N PRO A 21 -8.76 16.45 16.71
CA PRO A 21 -8.59 15.07 17.14
C PRO A 21 -9.40 14.06 16.31
N LEU A 22 -10.37 14.51 15.50
CA LEU A 22 -11.15 13.66 14.61
C LEU A 22 -10.41 13.28 13.32
N THR A 23 -9.32 13.98 12.98
CA THR A 23 -8.54 13.72 11.75
C THR A 23 -7.99 12.30 11.68
N LYS A 24 -7.69 11.67 12.83
CA LYS A 24 -7.30 10.25 12.91
C LYS A 24 -8.37 9.28 12.39
N TYR A 25 -9.63 9.71 12.33
CA TYR A 25 -10.73 8.93 11.75
C TYR A 25 -10.95 9.25 10.27
N MET A 26 -10.16 10.12 9.66
CA MET A 26 -10.21 10.37 8.22
C MET A 26 -9.10 9.58 7.55
N TYR A 27 -9.39 8.94 6.42
CA TYR A 27 -8.33 8.32 5.63
C TYR A 27 -7.55 9.43 4.92
N PRO A 28 -6.27 9.65 5.25
CA PRO A 28 -5.51 10.69 4.58
C PRO A 28 -5.31 10.28 3.13
N LEU A 29 -5.64 11.18 2.20
CA LEU A 29 -5.39 10.99 0.78
C LEU A 29 -4.46 12.09 0.29
N ASN A 30 -3.39 11.66 -0.37
CA ASN A 30 -2.46 12.51 -1.09
C ASN A 30 -3.02 12.88 -2.46
N LYS A 31 -2.40 13.91 -3.08
CA LYS A 31 -2.71 14.23 -4.47
C LYS A 31 -2.34 13.02 -5.34
N PRO A 32 -3.27 12.47 -6.14
CA PRO A 32 -2.99 11.31 -6.98
C PRO A 32 -1.95 11.65 -8.05
N LEU A 33 -1.08 10.69 -8.35
CA LEU A 33 -0.13 10.79 -9.45
C LEU A 33 -0.75 10.29 -10.75
N LYS A 34 -0.26 10.80 -11.88
CA LYS A 34 -0.67 10.32 -13.20
C LYS A 34 -0.06 8.95 -13.47
N THR A 35 -0.87 8.03 -13.96
CA THR A 35 -0.41 6.70 -14.42
C THR A 35 0.66 6.82 -15.51
N PRO A 36 1.83 6.17 -15.34
CA PRO A 36 2.82 6.01 -16.40
C PRO A 36 2.29 5.20 -17.58
N LYS A 37 3.08 5.14 -18.67
CA LYS A 37 2.76 4.26 -19.79
C LYS A 37 2.77 2.80 -19.32
N VAL A 38 1.69 2.05 -19.56
CA VAL A 38 1.65 0.62 -19.24
C VAL A 38 1.89 -0.20 -20.51
N ILE A 39 2.95 -1.00 -20.50
CA ILE A 39 3.35 -1.90 -21.59
C ILE A 39 3.01 -3.33 -21.19
N VAL A 40 2.42 -4.09 -22.11
CA VAL A 40 2.05 -5.50 -21.90
C VAL A 40 2.87 -6.37 -22.85
N ASP A 41 3.47 -7.42 -22.30
CA ASP A 41 4.20 -8.44 -23.04
C ASP A 41 3.67 -9.83 -22.70
N THR A 42 2.88 -10.38 -23.62
CA THR A 42 2.36 -11.75 -23.57
C THR A 42 3.04 -12.67 -24.57
N THR A 43 4.23 -12.32 -25.06
CA THR A 43 4.91 -13.04 -26.16
C THR A 43 5.13 -14.52 -25.81
N ASP A 44 5.47 -14.82 -24.56
CA ASP A 44 5.71 -16.20 -24.10
C ASP A 44 4.39 -16.99 -23.90
N ILE A 45 3.29 -16.32 -23.58
CA ILE A 45 1.96 -16.95 -23.40
C ILE A 45 0.83 -16.11 -24.02
N PRO A 46 0.68 -16.10 -25.36
CA PRO A 46 -0.28 -15.23 -26.04
C PRO A 46 -1.75 -15.47 -25.66
N SER A 47 -2.09 -16.68 -25.19
CA SER A 47 -3.44 -17.03 -24.72
C SER A 47 -3.91 -16.19 -23.53
N LEU A 48 -2.99 -15.58 -22.76
CA LEU A 48 -3.34 -14.68 -21.65
C LEU A 48 -3.57 -13.22 -22.07
N ALA A 49 -3.54 -12.89 -23.37
CA ALA A 49 -3.80 -11.52 -23.84
C ALA A 49 -5.10 -10.89 -23.29
N PRO A 50 -6.24 -11.61 -23.18
CA PRO A 50 -7.45 -11.05 -22.57
C PRO A 50 -7.28 -10.75 -21.08
N TRP A 51 -6.57 -11.59 -20.34
CA TRP A 51 -6.28 -11.36 -18.92
C TRP A 51 -5.33 -10.17 -18.76
N ALA A 52 -4.29 -10.10 -19.59
CA ALA A 52 -3.32 -9.02 -19.60
C ALA A 52 -3.93 -7.65 -19.93
N ALA A 53 -4.94 -7.61 -20.81
CA ALA A 53 -5.71 -6.40 -21.09
C ALA A 53 -6.47 -5.91 -19.85
N LYS A 54 -7.09 -6.81 -19.07
CA LYS A 54 -7.74 -6.47 -17.80
C LYS A 54 -6.72 -5.99 -16.75
N ALA A 55 -5.57 -6.66 -16.64
CA ALA A 55 -4.51 -6.24 -15.74
C ALA A 55 -4.00 -4.82 -16.08
N LYS A 56 -3.81 -4.51 -17.37
CA LYS A 56 -3.46 -3.16 -17.83
C LYS A 56 -4.51 -2.13 -17.40
N GLN A 57 -5.80 -2.43 -17.59
CA GLN A 57 -6.89 -1.55 -17.18
C GLN A 57 -6.87 -1.30 -15.66
N ILE A 58 -6.68 -2.36 -14.86
CA ILE A 58 -6.56 -2.24 -13.40
C ILE A 58 -5.40 -1.32 -13.03
N VAL A 59 -4.21 -1.49 -13.63
CA VAL A 59 -3.07 -0.59 -13.37
C VAL A 59 -3.41 0.85 -13.73
N GLU A 60 -4.04 1.08 -14.89
CA GLU A 60 -4.37 2.43 -15.36
C GLU A 60 -5.38 3.14 -14.46
N GLU A 61 -6.39 2.41 -13.98
CA GLU A 61 -7.43 2.91 -13.09
C GLU A 61 -6.96 3.07 -11.64
N TRP A 62 -6.22 2.09 -11.11
CA TRP A 62 -5.88 2.04 -9.69
C TRP A 62 -4.61 2.76 -9.32
N TYR A 63 -3.68 2.99 -10.26
CA TYR A 63 -2.44 3.70 -9.96
C TYR A 63 -2.67 5.08 -9.29
N PRO A 64 -3.57 5.97 -9.78
CA PRO A 64 -3.84 7.25 -9.13
C PRO A 64 -4.44 7.08 -7.73
N TYR A 65 -5.35 6.11 -7.54
CA TYR A 65 -5.94 5.83 -6.23
C TYR A 65 -4.89 5.29 -5.25
N MET A 66 -4.07 4.33 -5.65
CA MET A 66 -3.03 3.74 -4.81
C MET A 66 -1.99 4.78 -4.40
N THR A 67 -1.55 5.64 -5.32
CA THR A 67 -0.62 6.72 -4.99
C THR A 67 -1.23 7.75 -4.04
N SER A 68 -2.54 7.99 -4.10
CA SER A 68 -3.21 8.83 -3.10
C SER A 68 -3.25 8.20 -1.71
N MET A 69 -3.20 6.86 -1.60
CA MET A 69 -3.27 6.15 -0.32
C MET A 69 -1.91 5.92 0.36
N LEU A 70 -0.81 6.22 -0.34
CA LEU A 70 0.58 6.02 0.11
C LEU A 70 1.34 7.36 0.14
N ALA A 71 2.46 7.43 0.85
CA ALA A 71 3.26 8.65 1.02
C ALA A 71 4.22 8.89 -0.15
N THR A 72 3.68 9.12 -1.34
CA THR A 72 4.47 9.20 -2.59
C THR A 72 4.97 10.61 -2.93
N GLU A 73 5.00 11.57 -1.99
CA GLU A 73 5.29 12.98 -2.34
C GLU A 73 6.72 13.20 -2.84
N ASP A 74 7.69 12.50 -2.25
CA ASP A 74 9.11 12.56 -2.66
C ASP A 74 9.51 11.39 -3.58
N TRP A 75 8.55 10.54 -3.95
CA TRP A 75 8.80 9.38 -4.81
C TRP A 75 8.72 9.74 -6.29
N LYS A 76 9.66 9.22 -7.08
CA LYS A 76 9.68 9.41 -8.53
C LYS A 76 9.05 8.22 -9.22
N ALA A 77 7.89 8.45 -9.83
CA ALA A 77 7.24 7.46 -10.66
C ALA A 77 8.15 6.97 -11.80
N PRO A 78 8.13 5.66 -12.14
CA PRO A 78 8.81 5.18 -13.32
C PRO A 78 8.14 5.78 -14.58
N LYS A 79 8.90 5.87 -15.67
CA LYS A 79 8.37 6.39 -16.95
C LYS A 79 7.33 5.46 -17.58
N GLU A 80 7.49 4.17 -17.33
CA GLU A 80 6.60 3.11 -17.81
C GLU A 80 6.55 1.97 -16.80
N ILE A 81 5.44 1.22 -16.81
CA ILE A 81 5.27 -0.03 -16.06
C ILE A 81 5.13 -1.15 -17.08
N ARG A 82 5.91 -2.23 -16.94
CA ARG A 82 5.85 -3.40 -17.81
C ARG A 82 5.11 -4.54 -17.12
N LEU A 83 4.12 -5.11 -17.79
CA LEU A 83 3.42 -6.32 -17.39
C LEU A 83 3.90 -7.46 -18.29
N VAL A 84 4.68 -8.38 -17.73
CA VAL A 84 5.30 -9.49 -18.47
C VAL A 84 4.65 -10.79 -18.05
N PHE A 85 4.23 -11.59 -19.02
CA PHE A 85 3.57 -12.87 -18.78
C PHE A 85 4.49 -13.99 -19.25
N LYS A 86 4.93 -14.84 -18.32
CA LYS A 86 5.77 -16.00 -18.61
C LYS A 86 4.97 -17.26 -18.40
N LYS A 87 5.24 -18.32 -19.17
CA LYS A 87 4.53 -19.62 -19.01
C LYS A 87 4.58 -20.12 -17.57
N LYS A 88 5.75 -20.00 -16.93
CA LYS A 88 6.00 -20.46 -15.56
C LYS A 88 7.07 -19.60 -14.89
N ILE A 89 6.81 -19.30 -13.63
CA ILE A 89 7.77 -18.81 -12.62
C ILE A 89 7.39 -19.46 -11.28
N ASP A 90 8.28 -19.42 -10.28
CA ASP A 90 8.08 -20.12 -9.00
C ASP A 90 7.06 -19.45 -8.05
N ALA A 91 6.73 -18.18 -8.30
CA ALA A 91 5.74 -17.41 -7.56
C ALA A 91 4.52 -17.09 -8.43
N PRO A 92 3.33 -16.78 -7.86
CA PRO A 92 2.17 -16.31 -8.63
C PRO A 92 2.49 -15.10 -9.51
N ALA A 93 3.25 -14.15 -8.96
CA ALA A 93 3.84 -13.01 -9.64
C ALA A 93 5.03 -12.48 -8.80
N TRP A 94 5.80 -11.55 -9.37
CA TRP A 94 6.74 -10.72 -8.62
C TRP A 94 6.97 -9.38 -9.33
N ALA A 95 7.31 -8.36 -8.56
CA ALA A 95 7.68 -7.03 -9.05
C ALA A 95 9.16 -6.71 -8.80
N ALA A 96 9.85 -6.15 -9.80
CA ALA A 96 11.14 -5.49 -9.57
C ALA A 96 11.34 -4.31 -10.51
N GLY A 97 11.88 -3.22 -9.95
CA GLY A 97 12.04 -1.96 -10.68
C GLY A 97 10.69 -1.44 -11.16
N ASN A 98 10.46 -1.48 -12.47
CA ASN A 98 9.21 -1.05 -13.10
C ASN A 98 8.46 -2.20 -13.80
N GLU A 99 8.85 -3.45 -13.56
CA GLU A 99 8.27 -4.64 -14.18
C GLU A 99 7.53 -5.50 -13.17
N ILE A 100 6.36 -5.99 -13.56
CA ILE A 100 5.61 -7.03 -12.88
C ILE A 100 5.61 -8.26 -13.79
N THR A 101 6.15 -9.37 -13.31
CA THR A 101 6.13 -10.65 -14.02
C THR A 101 5.06 -11.56 -13.42
N PHE A 102 4.13 -12.06 -14.24
CA PHE A 102 3.07 -12.97 -13.84
C PHE A 102 3.34 -14.40 -14.30
N SER A 103 2.94 -15.38 -13.48
CA SER A 103 2.95 -16.80 -13.79
C SER A 103 1.73 -17.20 -14.61
N GLY A 104 1.96 -17.63 -15.85
CA GLY A 104 0.90 -18.13 -16.72
C GLY A 104 0.24 -19.40 -16.18
N GLU A 105 1.02 -20.30 -15.56
CA GLU A 105 0.53 -21.49 -14.85
C GLU A 105 -0.45 -21.09 -13.72
N TRP A 106 -0.07 -20.12 -12.88
CA TRP A 106 -0.94 -19.63 -11.80
C TRP A 106 -2.24 -19.02 -12.33
N LEU A 107 -2.13 -18.11 -13.31
CA LEU A 107 -3.28 -17.39 -13.87
C LEU A 107 -4.23 -18.31 -14.64
N THR A 108 -3.72 -19.40 -15.20
CA THR A 108 -4.58 -20.43 -15.82
C THR A 108 -5.36 -21.21 -14.76
N ALA A 109 -4.73 -21.49 -13.61
CA ALA A 109 -5.38 -22.17 -12.49
C ALA A 109 -6.30 -21.24 -11.67
N HIS A 110 -6.02 -19.93 -11.62
CA HIS A 110 -6.72 -18.93 -10.84
C HIS A 110 -7.09 -17.71 -11.71
N PRO A 111 -7.95 -17.88 -12.74
CA PRO A 111 -8.24 -16.81 -13.71
C PRO A 111 -8.89 -15.58 -13.09
N ASP A 112 -9.52 -15.72 -11.92
CA ASP A 112 -10.21 -14.65 -11.21
C ASP A 112 -9.32 -13.88 -10.22
N ASP A 113 -8.05 -14.26 -10.05
CA ASP A 113 -7.09 -13.60 -9.15
C ASP A 113 -6.57 -12.26 -9.71
N MET A 114 -7.48 -11.30 -9.91
CA MET A 114 -7.12 -9.96 -10.40
C MET A 114 -6.41 -9.12 -9.34
N GLY A 115 -6.69 -9.36 -8.06
CA GLY A 115 -6.05 -8.66 -6.95
C GLY A 115 -4.53 -8.81 -6.89
N ILE A 116 -3.96 -9.84 -7.51
CA ILE A 116 -2.50 -9.98 -7.63
C ILE A 116 -1.87 -8.80 -8.37
N VAL A 117 -2.57 -8.20 -9.34
CA VAL A 117 -2.09 -7.01 -10.05
C VAL A 117 -1.90 -5.83 -9.09
N VAL A 118 -2.83 -5.67 -8.15
CA VAL A 118 -2.79 -4.59 -7.13
C VAL A 118 -1.71 -4.86 -6.08
N HIS A 119 -1.53 -6.11 -5.68
CA HIS A 119 -0.44 -6.50 -4.79
C HIS A 119 0.92 -6.14 -5.41
N GLU A 120 1.20 -6.61 -6.63
CA GLU A 120 2.48 -6.35 -7.29
C GLU A 120 2.67 -4.87 -7.67
N LEU A 121 1.59 -4.19 -8.08
CA LEU A 121 1.66 -2.75 -8.32
C LEU A 121 2.02 -1.99 -7.04
N THR A 122 1.59 -2.46 -5.87
CA THR A 122 2.00 -1.86 -4.60
C THR A 122 3.51 -1.96 -4.43
N HIS A 123 4.14 -3.09 -4.75
CA HIS A 123 5.60 -3.24 -4.70
C HIS A 123 6.34 -2.26 -5.62
N ILE A 124 5.80 -1.98 -6.82
CA ILE A 124 6.33 -0.92 -7.70
C ILE A 124 6.28 0.45 -7.02
N LEU A 125 5.17 0.78 -6.36
CA LEU A 125 5.01 2.07 -5.65
C LEU A 125 5.87 2.15 -4.40
N GLN A 126 6.01 1.04 -3.68
CA GLN A 126 6.84 0.93 -2.49
C GLN A 126 8.28 1.22 -2.89
N SER A 127 8.87 0.41 -3.80
CA SER A 127 10.26 0.56 -4.29
C SER A 127 11.20 1.07 -3.18
N TYR A 128 11.03 0.54 -1.97
CA TYR A 128 11.56 1.19 -0.78
C TYR A 128 13.08 1.11 -0.79
N PRO A 129 13.78 2.17 -0.38
CA PRO A 129 15.18 2.04 -0.07
C PRO A 129 15.35 1.13 1.16
N GLY A 130 16.50 0.47 1.27
CA GLY A 130 16.83 -0.26 2.49
C GLY A 130 16.81 0.65 3.73
N ILE A 131 16.28 0.14 4.84
CA ILE A 131 16.24 0.82 6.13
C ILE A 131 17.67 1.03 6.64
N GLU A 132 17.94 2.17 7.26
CA GLU A 132 19.22 2.45 7.92
C GLU A 132 19.51 1.42 9.02
N GLY A 133 20.75 0.94 9.10
CA GLY A 133 21.11 -0.14 10.02
C GLY A 133 20.75 -1.55 9.54
N GLY A 134 20.16 -1.71 8.35
CA GLY A 134 19.94 -3.03 7.74
C GLY A 134 18.81 -3.85 8.37
N ILE A 135 17.87 -3.19 9.05
CA ILE A 135 16.71 -3.84 9.67
C ILE A 135 15.79 -4.37 8.57
N ASP A 136 15.47 -5.66 8.61
CA ASP A 136 14.48 -6.26 7.71
C ASP A 136 13.06 -6.15 8.28
N ARG A 137 12.16 -5.57 7.48
CA ARG A 137 10.73 -5.41 7.77
C ARG A 137 9.88 -5.91 6.59
N GLY A 138 10.35 -6.90 5.83
CA GLY A 138 9.65 -7.47 4.68
C GLY A 138 8.20 -7.88 4.98
N TRP A 139 7.91 -8.35 6.19
CA TRP A 139 6.53 -8.66 6.60
C TRP A 139 5.58 -7.46 6.54
N LEU A 140 6.05 -6.23 6.79
CA LEU A 140 5.26 -5.01 6.61
C LEU A 140 5.16 -4.60 5.14
N VAL A 141 6.21 -4.82 4.35
CA VAL A 141 6.20 -4.56 2.90
C VAL A 141 5.08 -5.37 2.25
N GLU A 142 5.07 -6.68 2.49
CA GLU A 142 4.01 -7.60 2.05
C GLU A 142 2.65 -7.29 2.70
N GLY A 143 2.63 -6.99 4.00
CA GLY A 143 1.41 -6.68 4.72
C GLY A 143 0.70 -5.42 4.20
N ILE A 144 1.46 -4.39 3.79
CA ILE A 144 0.92 -3.18 3.15
C ILE A 144 0.37 -3.51 1.77
N ALA A 145 1.09 -4.30 0.96
CA ALA A 145 0.61 -4.73 -0.37
C ALA A 145 -0.73 -5.47 -0.27
N ASP A 146 -0.84 -6.42 0.67
CA ASP A 146 -2.09 -7.14 0.91
C ASP A 146 -3.16 -6.28 1.60
N TYR A 147 -2.79 -5.29 2.40
CA TYR A 147 -3.77 -4.33 2.92
C TYR A 147 -4.42 -3.53 1.80
N ILE A 148 -3.63 -3.02 0.84
CA ILE A 148 -4.18 -2.31 -0.33
C ILE A 148 -5.06 -3.24 -1.14
N ARG A 149 -4.60 -4.46 -1.42
CA ARG A 149 -5.40 -5.47 -2.12
C ARG A 149 -6.72 -5.76 -1.40
N TRP A 150 -6.68 -6.29 -0.19
CA TRP A 150 -7.86 -6.88 0.45
C TRP A 150 -8.77 -5.85 1.14
N TRP A 151 -8.27 -4.68 1.55
CA TRP A 151 -9.09 -3.67 2.24
C TRP A 151 -9.40 -2.43 1.41
N ARG A 152 -8.73 -2.23 0.26
CA ARG A 152 -9.00 -1.10 -0.63
C ARG A 152 -9.55 -1.54 -1.98
N TYR A 153 -8.94 -2.54 -2.61
CA TYR A 153 -9.35 -3.03 -3.92
C TYR A 153 -10.48 -4.07 -3.86
N GLU A 154 -10.35 -5.07 -2.99
CA GLU A 154 -11.27 -6.20 -2.83
C GLU A 154 -11.93 -6.23 -1.43
N PRO A 155 -12.62 -5.16 -0.98
CA PRO A 155 -13.15 -5.09 0.38
C PRO A 155 -14.24 -6.14 0.68
N GLU A 156 -14.90 -6.64 -0.36
CA GLU A 156 -15.96 -7.66 -0.27
C GLU A 156 -15.38 -9.09 -0.15
N SER A 157 -14.08 -9.28 -0.38
CA SER A 157 -13.45 -10.59 -0.29
C SER A 157 -13.53 -11.15 1.13
N PRO A 158 -13.79 -12.47 1.29
CA PRO A 158 -13.89 -13.10 2.61
C PRO A 158 -12.64 -12.81 3.45
N ARG A 159 -12.83 -12.31 4.67
CA ARG A 159 -11.73 -11.99 5.59
C ARG A 159 -11.10 -13.28 6.11
N SER A 160 -9.77 -13.38 5.99
CA SER A 160 -9.02 -14.47 6.61
C SER A 160 -8.95 -14.21 8.11
N ARG A 161 -9.23 -15.24 8.91
CA ARG A 161 -9.11 -15.17 10.36
C ARG A 161 -7.81 -15.86 10.76
N PRO A 162 -6.81 -15.14 11.30
CA PRO A 162 -5.61 -15.79 11.81
C PRO A 162 -5.97 -16.73 12.96
N ASP A 163 -5.31 -17.89 13.04
CA ASP A 163 -5.37 -18.77 14.20
C ASP A 163 -4.71 -18.06 15.39
N PRO A 164 -5.46 -17.66 16.44
CA PRO A 164 -4.89 -16.88 17.54
C PRO A 164 -3.78 -17.61 18.32
N ALA A 165 -3.71 -18.93 18.22
CA ALA A 165 -2.69 -19.74 18.89
C ALA A 165 -1.37 -19.82 18.11
N LYS A 166 -1.37 -19.50 16.81
CA LYS A 166 -0.20 -19.71 15.92
C LYS A 166 0.26 -18.45 15.20
N ALA A 167 -0.68 -17.58 14.85
CA ALA A 167 -0.40 -16.44 14.00
C ALA A 167 0.44 -15.37 14.70
N LYS A 168 1.24 -14.66 13.92
CA LYS A 168 2.02 -13.50 14.34
C LYS A 168 1.76 -12.34 13.39
N TYR A 169 1.85 -11.10 13.88
CA TYR A 169 1.79 -9.93 12.99
C TYR A 169 2.90 -9.91 11.95
N THR A 170 3.97 -10.69 12.14
CA THR A 170 5.09 -10.85 11.21
C THR A 170 4.88 -11.92 10.14
N ASP A 171 3.72 -12.59 10.08
CA ASP A 171 3.45 -13.65 9.09
C ASP A 171 3.21 -13.11 7.67
N ALA A 172 3.41 -11.80 7.46
CA ALA A 172 3.25 -11.11 6.19
C ALA A 172 1.81 -11.21 5.63
N TYR A 173 1.65 -10.75 4.38
CA TYR A 173 0.46 -10.95 3.55
C TYR A 173 -0.85 -10.67 4.31
N ARG A 174 -1.86 -11.52 4.12
CA ARG A 174 -3.21 -11.41 4.70
C ARG A 174 -3.24 -11.32 6.22
N THR A 175 -2.33 -12.00 6.92
CA THR A 175 -2.29 -11.97 8.39
C THR A 175 -1.90 -10.58 8.87
N THR A 176 -0.80 -10.04 8.35
CA THR A 176 -0.36 -8.68 8.65
C THR A 176 -1.37 -7.65 8.15
N ALA A 177 -1.92 -7.81 6.94
CA ALA A 177 -2.90 -6.90 6.37
C ALA A 177 -4.17 -6.77 7.22
N GLY A 178 -4.67 -7.89 7.78
CA GLY A 178 -5.80 -7.87 8.71
C GLY A 178 -5.51 -7.11 9.99
N PHE A 179 -4.31 -7.27 10.53
CA PHE A 179 -3.85 -6.50 11.69
C PHE A 179 -3.72 -5.00 11.39
N LEU A 180 -3.12 -4.65 10.25
CA LEU A 180 -3.02 -3.25 9.80
C LEU A 180 -4.41 -2.64 9.64
N ALA A 181 -5.35 -3.34 9.00
CA ALA A 181 -6.69 -2.85 8.81
C ALA A 181 -7.45 -2.63 10.12
N TRP A 182 -7.37 -3.59 11.04
CA TRP A 182 -7.98 -3.46 12.37
C TRP A 182 -7.37 -2.26 13.14
N THR A 183 -6.05 -2.15 13.15
CA THR A 183 -5.34 -1.08 13.87
C THR A 183 -5.68 0.28 13.28
N SER A 184 -5.65 0.40 11.95
CA SER A 184 -6.04 1.62 11.23
C SER A 184 -7.48 2.02 11.49
N ALA A 185 -8.41 1.06 11.50
CA ALA A 185 -9.81 1.35 11.71
C ALA A 185 -10.11 1.78 13.16
N LYS A 186 -9.44 1.17 14.14
CA LYS A 186 -9.70 1.38 15.57
C LYS A 186 -9.01 2.62 16.14
N TYR A 187 -7.78 2.90 15.72
CA TYR A 187 -6.96 3.94 16.36
C TYR A 187 -6.71 5.13 15.45
N ASP A 188 -6.13 4.90 14.26
CA ASP A 188 -5.73 5.96 13.35
C ASP A 188 -5.68 5.48 11.90
N ARG A 189 -6.56 6.02 11.05
CA ARG A 189 -6.67 5.68 9.62
C ARG A 189 -5.45 6.11 8.81
N GLY A 190 -4.58 6.95 9.36
CA GLY A 190 -3.31 7.35 8.77
C GLY A 190 -2.14 6.39 9.00
N LEU A 191 -2.34 5.29 9.76
CA LEU A 191 -1.26 4.34 10.08
C LEU A 191 -0.52 3.82 8.85
N VAL A 192 -1.22 3.28 7.84
CA VAL A 192 -0.55 2.68 6.67
C VAL A 192 0.25 3.71 5.88
N MET A 193 -0.27 4.92 5.71
CA MET A 193 0.48 6.01 5.07
C MET A 193 1.71 6.42 5.89
N ALA A 194 1.63 6.40 7.22
CA ALA A 194 2.76 6.70 8.08
C ALA A 194 3.85 5.62 8.01
N LEU A 195 3.47 4.33 7.96
CA LEU A 195 4.39 3.21 7.77
C LEU A 195 5.12 3.32 6.42
N ASP A 196 4.39 3.54 5.33
CA ASP A 196 4.96 3.74 3.98
C ASP A 196 5.93 4.95 3.96
N ARG A 197 5.56 6.05 4.63
CA ARG A 197 6.43 7.23 4.76
C ARG A 197 7.74 6.91 5.48
N ALA A 198 7.70 6.14 6.57
CA ALA A 198 8.89 5.77 7.34
C ALA A 198 9.85 4.92 6.49
N PHE A 199 9.32 3.93 5.76
CA PHE A 199 10.12 3.13 4.81
C PHE A 199 10.83 4.01 3.77
N ARG A 200 10.11 4.94 3.14
CA ARG A 200 10.70 5.86 2.14
C ARG A 200 11.81 6.72 2.70
N LYS A 201 11.72 7.09 3.98
CA LYS A 201 12.74 7.84 4.72
C LYS A 201 13.88 6.98 5.26
N ARG A 202 13.92 5.67 4.91
CA ARG A 202 14.90 4.69 5.42
C ARG A 202 14.85 4.51 6.94
N GLN A 203 13.69 4.77 7.55
CA GLN A 203 13.46 4.65 8.99
C GLN A 203 12.75 3.34 9.31
N ASP A 204 12.96 2.80 10.52
CA ASP A 204 12.15 1.68 11.00
C ASP A 204 10.69 2.14 11.14
N PRO A 205 9.71 1.50 10.47
CA PRO A 205 8.30 1.84 10.58
C PRO A 205 7.64 1.41 11.90
N VAL A 206 8.22 0.48 12.67
CA VAL A 206 7.57 -0.07 13.89
C VAL A 206 7.22 0.99 14.95
N PRO A 207 8.04 2.03 15.21
CA PRO A 207 7.67 3.12 16.13
C PRO A 207 6.38 3.87 15.79
N GLU A 208 5.94 3.86 14.51
CA GLU A 208 4.70 4.55 14.09
C GLU A 208 3.45 3.97 14.75
N PHE A 209 3.44 2.68 15.07
CA PHE A 209 2.35 2.05 15.82
C PHE A 209 2.15 2.76 17.17
N LYS A 210 3.21 2.92 17.96
CA LYS A 210 3.12 3.59 19.26
C LYS A 210 2.85 5.08 19.12
N ARG A 211 3.45 5.73 18.12
CA ARG A 211 3.24 7.16 17.87
C ARG A 211 1.77 7.49 17.60
N LEU A 212 1.09 6.68 16.81
CA LEU A 212 -0.30 6.93 16.39
C LEU A 212 -1.36 6.35 17.33
N THR A 213 -1.07 5.21 17.97
CA THR A 213 -2.06 4.50 18.79
C THR A 213 -1.85 4.67 20.30
N GLY A 214 -0.67 5.14 20.72
CA GLY A 214 -0.23 5.15 22.12
C GLY A 214 0.21 3.78 22.65
N LYS A 215 0.18 2.71 21.83
CA LYS A 215 0.46 1.32 22.23
C LYS A 215 1.57 0.71 21.36
N ASP A 216 2.43 -0.10 21.96
CA ASP A 216 3.39 -0.90 21.21
C ASP A 216 2.69 -1.99 20.37
N ILE A 217 3.42 -2.50 19.37
CA ILE A 217 2.88 -3.44 18.39
C ILE A 217 2.42 -4.76 19.01
N ASP A 218 3.09 -5.25 20.06
CA ASP A 218 2.73 -6.51 20.73
C ASP A 218 1.40 -6.37 21.48
N THR A 219 1.20 -5.24 22.17
CA THR A 219 -0.08 -4.90 22.81
C THR A 219 -1.20 -4.81 21.78
N LEU A 220 -0.96 -4.13 20.65
CA LEU A 220 -1.96 -4.01 19.57
C LEU A 220 -2.30 -5.36 18.95
N TRP A 221 -1.31 -6.23 18.75
CA TRP A 221 -1.53 -7.56 18.22
C TRP A 221 -2.38 -8.43 19.16
N ALA A 222 -2.09 -8.41 20.46
CA ALA A 222 -2.90 -9.12 21.45
C ALA A 222 -4.36 -8.63 21.46
N GLU A 223 -4.58 -7.32 21.33
CA GLU A 223 -5.92 -6.76 21.21
C GLU A 223 -6.62 -7.16 19.90
N TYR A 224 -5.90 -7.19 18.77
CA TYR A 224 -6.46 -7.68 17.51
C TYR A 224 -6.89 -9.13 17.61
N LEU A 225 -6.03 -10.02 18.12
CA LEU A 225 -6.36 -11.44 18.31
C LEU A 225 -7.59 -11.64 19.22
N ALA A 226 -7.78 -10.80 20.23
CA ALA A 226 -8.98 -10.85 21.08
C ALA A 226 -10.29 -10.55 20.32
N THR A 227 -10.21 -9.90 19.15
CA THR A 227 -11.35 -9.64 18.26
C THR A 227 -11.59 -10.73 17.21
N VAL A 228 -10.59 -11.58 16.96
CA VAL A 228 -10.68 -12.74 16.07
C VAL A 228 -11.17 -13.94 16.89
N LYS A 229 -12.45 -13.91 17.27
CA LYS A 229 -13.16 -15.05 17.86
C LYS A 229 -14.13 -15.67 16.86
#